data_AF-A0A536ME30-F1
#
_entry.id   AF-A0A536ME30-F1
#
_cell.length_a   1.000
_cell.length_b   1.000
_cell.length_c   1.000
_cell.angle_alpha   90.00
_cell.angle_beta   90.00
_cell.angle_gamma   90.00
#
_symmetry.space_group_name_H-M   'P 1'
#
loop_
_entity.id
_entity.type
_entity.pdbx_description
1 polymer ?
#
loop_
_entity_poly.entity_id
_entity_poly.type
_entity_poly.pdbx_seq_one_letter_code
_entity_poly.pdbx_strand_id
1 'polypeptide(L)'
;MGGGLRRRWIRPHLVCAMSTEPRRRVAYPHLIYWFLFAQGGVVAAVLVPVHVLIQGILGPLGIVPVVDRHYDTWVAVLGNPIVKLYLLVLIAVPFFHIAHRVRYLLTDFGVKAAKSVPAQIISYGGAVLVTLITIWVLLTTVPIKIG
;
A
#
# COMPACT_ATOMS: atom_id res chain seq x y z
N MET A 1 -54.91 6.06 56.68
CA MET A 1 -55.23 5.02 55.68
C MET A 1 -55.06 5.62 54.28
N GLY A 2 -54.38 4.90 53.39
CA GLY A 2 -54.24 5.21 51.95
C GLY A 2 -53.15 6.22 51.65
N GLY A 3 -52.03 5.93 50.97
CA GLY A 3 -51.82 4.96 49.90
C GLY A 3 -51.51 5.76 48.63
N GLY A 4 -50.28 5.67 48.10
CA GLY A 4 -49.97 6.36 46.86
C GLY A 4 -48.48 6.48 46.49
N LEU A 5 -47.75 5.36 46.50
CA LEU A 5 -46.43 5.25 45.85
C LEU A 5 -46.57 5.61 44.36
N ARG A 6 -46.26 6.85 43.98
CA ARG A 6 -46.11 7.24 42.57
C ARG A 6 -44.84 6.61 42.00
N ARG A 7 -44.97 5.36 41.53
CA ARG A 7 -44.13 4.80 40.47
C ARG A 7 -44.35 5.64 39.22
N ARG A 8 -43.59 6.71 39.07
CA ARG A 8 -43.55 7.53 37.85
C ARG A 8 -42.14 7.41 37.31
N TRP A 9 -42.02 7.14 36.02
CA TRP A 9 -40.80 7.24 35.20
C TRP A 9 -40.00 5.96 34.89
N ILE A 10 -40.67 4.87 34.51
CA ILE A 10 -40.04 3.97 33.52
C ILE A 10 -40.83 4.15 32.23
N ARG A 11 -40.18 4.77 31.23
CA ARG A 11 -40.72 5.02 29.89
C ARG A 11 -40.38 3.80 29.01
N PRO A 12 -41.30 2.85 28.77
CA PRO A 12 -41.00 1.62 28.03
C PRO A 12 -40.61 1.86 26.57
N HIS A 13 -40.96 3.02 25.98
CA HIS A 13 -40.57 3.37 24.61
C HIS A 13 -39.06 3.59 24.43
N LEU A 14 -38.31 3.88 25.50
CA LEU A 14 -36.84 3.95 25.45
C LEU A 14 -36.18 2.57 25.40
N VAL A 15 -36.85 1.52 25.90
CA VAL A 15 -36.30 0.15 25.93
C VAL A 15 -36.44 -0.52 24.56
N CYS A 16 -37.51 -0.21 23.81
CA CYS A 16 -37.75 -0.76 22.46
C CYS A 16 -36.86 -0.13 21.36
N ALA A 17 -36.23 1.02 21.63
CA ALA A 17 -35.34 1.70 20.69
C ALA A 17 -33.90 1.15 20.69
N MET A 18 -33.54 0.24 21.62
CA MET A 18 -32.18 -0.29 21.77
C MET A 18 -31.86 -1.51 20.89
N SER A 19 -32.81 -2.04 20.08
CA SER A 19 -32.59 -3.25 19.29
C SER A 19 -32.32 -3.03 17.80
N THR A 20 -32.11 -1.80 17.36
CA THR A 20 -31.75 -1.51 15.96
C THR A 20 -30.43 -0.75 15.89
N GLU A 21 -29.35 -1.35 16.39
CA GLU A 21 -28.01 -0.89 16.06
C GLU A 21 -27.76 -1.11 14.56
N PRO A 22 -27.50 -0.06 13.75
CA PRO A 22 -27.15 -0.24 12.36
C PRO A 22 -25.86 -1.07 12.28
N ARG A 23 -25.95 -2.23 11.63
CA ARG A 23 -24.79 -3.12 11.40
C ARG A 23 -23.68 -2.31 10.74
N ARG A 24 -22.63 -1.96 11.50
CA ARG A 24 -21.44 -1.26 11.01
C ARG A 24 -20.79 -2.12 9.93
N ARG A 25 -21.04 -1.81 8.65
CA ARG A 25 -20.36 -2.49 7.54
C ARG A 25 -18.88 -2.14 7.63
N VAL A 26 -18.05 -3.13 7.91
CA VAL A 26 -16.60 -2.99 7.86
C VAL A 26 -16.22 -2.64 6.42
N ALA A 27 -15.62 -1.48 6.22
CA ALA A 27 -15.13 -1.05 4.92
C ALA A 27 -13.81 -1.77 4.59
N TYR A 28 -13.89 -3.09 4.35
CA TYR A 28 -12.76 -3.94 3.96
C TYR A 28 -11.84 -3.32 2.88
N PRO A 29 -12.35 -2.75 1.77
CA PRO A 29 -11.46 -2.18 0.75
C PRO A 29 -10.64 -1.00 1.28
N HIS A 30 -11.24 -0.13 2.10
CA HIS A 30 -10.52 0.98 2.71
C HIS A 30 -9.38 0.49 3.61
N LEU A 31 -9.62 -0.57 4.38
CA LEU A 31 -8.60 -1.18 5.25
C LEU A 31 -7.44 -1.75 4.43
N ILE A 32 -7.71 -2.44 3.33
CA ILE A 32 -6.69 -3.01 2.44
C ILE A 32 -5.81 -1.91 1.84
N TYR A 33 -6.42 -0.85 1.28
CA TYR A 33 -5.66 0.25 0.69
C TYR A 33 -4.83 1.01 1.72
N TRP A 34 -5.38 1.19 2.93
CA TRP A 34 -4.67 1.85 4.01
C TRP A 34 -3.49 0.99 4.52
N PHE A 35 -3.68 -0.33 4.62
CA PHE A 35 -2.60 -1.26 4.98
C PHE A 35 -1.47 -1.24 3.94
N LEU A 36 -1.80 -1.32 2.64
CA LEU A 36 -0.80 -1.23 1.56
C LEU A 36 -0.07 0.11 1.56
N PHE A 37 -0.79 1.20 1.82
CA PHE A 37 -0.20 2.53 1.99
C PHE A 37 0.80 2.58 3.16
N ALA A 38 0.42 2.03 4.33
CA ALA A 38 1.27 2.02 5.51
C ALA A 38 2.55 1.20 5.27
N GLN A 39 2.40 -0.03 4.75
CA GLN A 39 3.54 -0.90 4.43
C GLN A 39 4.43 -0.27 3.36
N GLY A 40 3.85 0.30 2.30
CA GLY A 40 4.63 0.98 1.25
C GLY A 40 5.42 2.17 1.77
N GLY A 41 4.90 2.90 2.76
CA GLY A 41 5.62 4.00 3.40
C GLY A 41 6.83 3.52 4.20
N VAL A 42 6.66 2.45 4.99
CA VAL A 42 7.76 1.87 5.78
C VAL A 42 8.84 1.30 4.86
N VAL A 43 8.45 0.52 3.86
CA VAL A 43 9.38 -0.07 2.89
C VAL A 43 10.13 1.03 2.13
N ALA A 44 9.43 2.07 1.68
CA ALA A 44 10.06 3.20 0.99
C ALA A 44 11.05 3.95 1.90
N ALA A 45 10.66 4.23 3.14
CA ALA A 45 11.48 5.00 4.07
C ALA A 45 12.80 4.30 4.46
N VAL A 46 12.84 2.96 4.39
CA VAL A 46 14.04 2.18 4.72
C VAL A 46 14.81 1.77 3.45
N LEU A 47 14.16 1.08 2.52
CA LEU A 47 14.86 0.44 1.41
C LEU A 47 15.30 1.43 0.34
N VAL A 48 14.49 2.45 0.03
CA VAL A 48 14.83 3.43 -1.02
C VAL A 48 16.11 4.20 -0.67
N PRO A 49 16.27 4.82 0.52
CA PRO A 49 17.50 5.55 0.83
C PRO A 49 18.71 4.62 0.89
N VAL A 50 18.57 3.39 1.41
CA VAL A 50 19.66 2.40 1.40
C VAL A 50 20.06 2.05 -0.03
N HIS A 51 19.08 1.79 -0.90
CA HIS A 51 19.33 1.47 -2.30
C HIS A 51 19.99 2.63 -3.05
N VAL A 52 19.49 3.85 -2.87
CA VAL A 52 20.07 5.07 -3.47
C VAL A 52 21.48 5.32 -2.96
N LEU A 53 21.74 5.14 -1.66
CA LEU A 53 23.06 5.32 -1.08
C LEU A 53 24.06 4.31 -1.67
N ILE A 54 23.75 3.02 -1.64
CA ILE A 54 24.68 1.97 -2.07
C ILE A 54 24.86 2.02 -3.59
N GLN A 55 23.76 1.91 -4.34
CA GLN A 55 23.78 1.75 -5.79
C GLN A 55 23.99 3.09 -6.52
N GLY A 56 23.45 4.19 -5.98
CA GLY A 56 23.45 5.50 -6.62
C GLY A 56 24.60 6.43 -6.21
N ILE A 57 25.20 6.25 -5.03
CA ILE A 57 26.27 7.12 -4.52
C ILE A 57 27.58 6.35 -4.33
N LEU A 58 27.59 5.34 -3.45
CA LEU A 58 28.82 4.63 -3.08
C LEU A 58 29.39 3.81 -4.24
N GLY A 59 28.52 3.22 -5.06
CA GLY A 59 28.89 2.48 -6.27
C GLY A 59 29.65 3.32 -7.30
N PRO A 60 29.08 4.45 -7.77
CA PRO A 60 29.77 5.36 -8.68
C PRO A 60 31.09 5.95 -8.13
N LEU A 61 31.21 6.04 -6.81
CA LEU A 61 32.45 6.48 -6.14
C LEU A 61 33.49 5.36 -5.98
N GLY A 62 33.14 4.11 -6.34
CA GLY A 62 34.05 2.96 -6.23
C GLY A 62 34.32 2.49 -4.80
N ILE A 63 33.53 2.94 -3.82
CA ILE A 63 33.73 2.62 -2.39
C ILE A 63 33.25 1.21 -2.07
N VAL A 64 32.17 0.77 -2.73
CA VAL A 64 31.58 -0.56 -2.55
C VAL A 64 31.38 -1.23 -3.90
N PRO A 65 31.55 -2.57 -3.99
CA PRO A 65 31.19 -3.30 -5.19
C PRO A 65 29.67 -3.24 -5.36
N VAL A 66 29.22 -2.74 -6.51
CA VAL A 66 27.80 -2.66 -6.89
C VAL A 66 27.56 -3.37 -8.20
N VAL A 67 26.29 -3.57 -8.54
CA VAL A 67 25.95 -4.00 -9.89
C VAL A 67 26.37 -2.88 -10.85
N ASP A 68 27.36 -3.16 -11.68
CA ASP A 68 27.96 -2.20 -12.59
C ASP A 68 27.10 -2.05 -13.86
N ARG A 69 27.60 -1.31 -14.86
CA ARG A 69 26.86 -1.15 -16.12
C ARG A 69 27.05 -2.33 -17.08
N HIS A 70 27.77 -3.38 -16.68
CA HIS A 70 28.03 -4.53 -17.53
C HIS A 70 26.87 -5.50 -17.49
N TYR A 71 26.46 -5.96 -18.67
CA TYR A 71 25.31 -6.85 -18.84
C TYR A 71 25.48 -8.18 -18.07
N ASP A 72 26.69 -8.74 -18.05
CA ASP A 72 26.96 -10.04 -17.44
C ASP A 72 26.73 -10.05 -15.93
N THR A 73 27.09 -8.96 -15.24
CA THR A 73 26.83 -8.80 -13.80
C THR A 73 25.34 -8.76 -13.51
N TRP A 74 24.56 -8.03 -14.34
CA TRP A 74 23.11 -7.99 -14.21
C TRP A 74 22.47 -9.35 -14.43
N VAL A 75 22.93 -10.13 -15.41
CA VAL A 75 22.42 -11.48 -15.65
C VAL A 75 22.70 -12.40 -14.46
N ALA A 76 23.90 -12.33 -13.89
CA ALA A 76 24.26 -13.12 -12.71
C ALA A 76 23.39 -12.75 -11.49
N VAL A 77 23.20 -11.46 -11.24
CA VAL A 77 22.45 -10.93 -10.09
C VAL A 77 20.95 -11.19 -10.25
N LEU A 78 20.38 -10.93 -11.43
CA LEU A 78 18.97 -11.20 -11.74
C LEU A 78 18.67 -12.70 -11.84
N GLY A 79 19.66 -13.57 -12.02
CA GLY A 79 19.46 -15.02 -11.91
C GLY A 79 19.00 -15.47 -10.52
N ASN A 80 19.28 -14.68 -9.48
CA ASN A 80 18.92 -15.00 -8.10
C ASN A 80 17.45 -14.62 -7.78
N PRO A 81 16.59 -15.57 -7.35
CA PRO A 81 15.20 -15.30 -7.03
C PRO A 81 15.01 -14.27 -5.90
N ILE A 82 15.94 -14.21 -4.93
CA ILE A 82 15.87 -13.27 -3.80
C ILE A 82 16.02 -11.84 -4.29
N VAL A 83 16.92 -11.60 -5.26
CA VAL A 83 17.13 -10.27 -5.82
C VAL A 83 15.91 -9.81 -6.60
N LYS A 84 15.30 -10.70 -7.39
CA LYS A 84 14.03 -10.40 -8.08
C LYS A 84 12.92 -10.04 -7.09
N LEU A 85 12.79 -10.80 -6.01
CA LEU A 85 11.80 -10.52 -4.96
C LEU A 85 12.07 -9.17 -4.29
N TYR A 86 13.33 -8.86 -3.99
CA TYR A 86 13.74 -7.57 -3.46
C TYR A 86 13.32 -6.43 -4.41
N LEU A 87 13.65 -6.53 -5.71
CA LEU A 87 13.28 -5.51 -6.70
C LEU A 87 11.76 -5.37 -6.84
N LEU A 88 11.03 -6.48 -6.81
CA LEU A 88 9.57 -6.46 -6.84
C LEU A 88 9.01 -5.70 -5.64
N VAL A 89 9.48 -5.97 -4.43
CA VAL A 89 9.02 -5.28 -3.22
C VAL A 89 9.42 -3.80 -3.22
N LEU A 90 10.67 -3.51 -3.62
CA LEU A 90 11.21 -2.16 -3.69
C LEU A 90 10.42 -1.27 -4.66
N ILE A 91 9.91 -1.83 -5.76
CA ILE A 91 9.13 -1.09 -6.75
C ILE A 91 7.65 -1.11 -6.38
N ALA A 92 7.04 -2.29 -6.25
CA ALA A 92 5.58 -2.42 -6.14
C ALA A 92 5.01 -1.74 -4.90
N VAL A 93 5.58 -1.97 -3.71
CA VAL A 93 4.99 -1.53 -2.44
C VAL A 93 5.04 -0.01 -2.28
N PRO A 94 6.16 0.68 -2.55
CA PRO A 94 6.19 2.16 -2.58
C PRO A 94 5.25 2.78 -3.63
N PHE A 95 4.99 2.10 -4.75
CA PHE A 95 4.01 2.57 -5.74
C PHE A 95 2.59 2.61 -5.19
N PHE A 96 2.20 1.65 -4.34
CA PHE A 96 0.91 1.72 -3.63
C PHE A 96 0.86 2.88 -2.62
N HIS A 97 1.99 3.20 -1.99
CA HIS A 97 2.08 4.36 -1.08
C HIS A 97 1.82 5.68 -1.81
N ILE A 98 2.52 5.91 -2.93
CA ILE A 98 2.36 7.16 -3.68
C ILE A 98 0.99 7.24 -4.36
N ALA A 99 0.45 6.13 -4.86
CA ALA A 99 -0.90 6.10 -5.44
C ALA A 99 -1.97 6.55 -4.44
N HIS A 100 -1.87 6.09 -3.19
CA HIS A 100 -2.75 6.54 -2.11
C HIS A 100 -2.56 8.04 -1.84
N ARG A 101 -1.31 8.51 -1.68
CA ARG A 101 -1.00 9.92 -1.42
C ARG A 101 -1.51 10.84 -2.54
N VAL A 102 -1.27 10.50 -3.81
CA VAL A 102 -1.69 11.31 -4.96
C VAL A 102 -3.20 11.47 -5.00
N ARG A 103 -3.98 10.41 -4.74
CA ARG A 103 -5.44 10.51 -4.70
C ARG A 103 -5.92 11.49 -3.63
N TYR A 104 -5.42 11.35 -2.40
CA TYR A 104 -5.84 12.23 -1.30
C TYR A 104 -5.32 13.64 -1.51
N LEU A 105 -4.10 13.82 -2.01
CA LEU A 105 -3.56 15.12 -2.40
C LEU A 105 -4.46 15.84 -3.42
N LEU A 106 -4.91 15.15 -4.48
CA LEU A 106 -5.86 15.70 -5.45
C LEU A 106 -7.22 16.02 -4.82
N THR A 107 -7.65 15.22 -3.85
CA THR A 107 -8.90 15.45 -3.11
C THR A 107 -8.80 16.70 -2.23
N ASP A 108 -7.65 16.89 -1.56
CA ASP A 108 -7.37 18.02 -0.68
C ASP A 108 -7.19 19.32 -1.47
N PHE A 109 -6.66 19.25 -2.70
CA PHE A 109 -6.64 20.36 -3.66
C PHE A 109 -8.03 20.72 -4.22
N GLY A 110 -9.09 20.03 -3.81
CA GLY A 110 -10.46 20.37 -4.19
C GLY A 110 -10.94 19.77 -5.50
N VAL A 111 -10.17 18.85 -6.11
CA VAL A 111 -10.61 18.12 -7.31
C VAL A 111 -11.74 17.17 -6.92
N LYS A 112 -12.99 17.58 -7.14
CA LYS A 112 -14.19 16.77 -6.82
C LYS A 112 -14.16 15.40 -7.53
N ALA A 113 -13.56 15.33 -8.72
CA ALA A 113 -13.36 14.09 -9.45
C ALA A 113 -12.43 13.10 -8.73
N ALA A 114 -11.53 13.53 -7.84
CA ALA A 114 -10.63 12.65 -7.10
C ALA A 114 -11.36 11.81 -6.02
N LYS A 115 -12.54 12.26 -5.58
CA LYS A 115 -13.43 11.50 -4.69
C LYS A 115 -14.20 10.40 -5.42
N SER A 116 -14.23 10.44 -6.75
CA SER A 116 -15.01 9.49 -7.57
C SER A 116 -14.34 8.11 -7.65
N VAL A 117 -15.17 7.09 -7.92
CA VAL A 117 -14.71 5.70 -8.15
C VAL A 117 -13.69 5.60 -9.30
N PRO A 118 -13.84 6.32 -10.44
CA PRO A 118 -12.82 6.34 -11.49
C PRO A 118 -11.43 6.77 -11.02
N ALA A 119 -11.31 7.81 -10.20
CA ALA A 119 -10.02 8.27 -9.69
C ALA A 119 -9.36 7.23 -8.76
N GLN A 120 -10.17 6.47 -8.00
CA GLN A 120 -9.70 5.32 -7.24
C GLN A 120 -9.15 4.23 -8.16
N ILE A 121 -9.88 3.88 -9.22
CA ILE A 121 -9.45 2.86 -10.17
C ILE A 121 -8.15 3.29 -10.89
N ILE A 122 -8.03 4.55 -11.30
CA ILE A 122 -6.83 5.05 -11.98
C ILE A 122 -5.62 5.03 -11.04
N SER A 123 -5.76 5.56 -9.82
CA SER A 123 -4.65 5.63 -8.86
C SER A 123 -4.15 4.26 -8.45
N TYR A 124 -5.01 3.39 -7.92
CA TYR A 124 -4.61 2.05 -7.48
C TYR A 124 -4.39 1.10 -8.66
N GLY A 125 -5.13 1.26 -9.75
CA GLY A 125 -4.92 0.50 -10.99
C GLY A 125 -3.57 0.79 -11.62
N GLY A 126 -3.09 2.04 -11.55
CA GLY A 126 -1.73 2.40 -11.92
C GLY A 126 -0.69 1.62 -11.10
N ALA A 127 -0.85 1.56 -9.78
CA ALA A 127 0.06 0.78 -8.92
C ALA A 127 0.02 -0.73 -9.23
N VAL A 128 -1.16 -1.28 -9.51
CA VAL A 128 -1.31 -2.68 -9.94
C VAL A 128 -0.64 -2.92 -11.29
N LEU A 129 -0.83 -2.03 -12.26
CA LEU A 129 -0.18 -2.11 -13.58
C LEU A 129 1.34 -2.11 -13.44
N VAL A 130 1.91 -1.19 -12.65
CA VAL A 130 3.35 -1.16 -12.39
C VAL A 130 3.82 -2.47 -11.76
N THR A 131 3.07 -3.01 -10.82
CA THR A 131 3.38 -4.31 -10.20
C THR A 131 3.39 -5.44 -11.24
N LEU A 132 2.36 -5.52 -12.08
CA LEU A 132 2.27 -6.56 -13.13
C LEU A 132 3.40 -6.44 -14.15
N ILE A 133 3.72 -5.22 -14.59
CA ILE A 133 4.84 -4.95 -15.50
C ILE A 133 6.16 -5.38 -14.84
N THR A 134 6.35 -5.05 -13.56
CA THR A 134 7.57 -5.43 -12.82
C THR A 134 7.70 -6.95 -12.74
N ILE A 135 6.63 -7.67 -12.41
CA ILE A 135 6.62 -9.14 -12.39
C ILE A 135 6.96 -9.68 -13.79
N TRP A 136 6.30 -9.17 -14.83
CA TRP A 136 6.52 -9.62 -16.19
C TRP A 136 7.97 -9.42 -16.64
N VAL A 137 8.54 -8.23 -16.41
CA VAL A 137 9.95 -7.94 -16.73
C VAL A 137 10.89 -8.86 -15.95
N LEU A 138 10.68 -9.04 -14.65
CA LEU A 138 11.55 -9.88 -13.81
C LEU A 138 11.48 -11.36 -14.20
N LEU A 139 10.32 -11.86 -14.65
CA LEU A 139 10.19 -13.24 -15.09
C LEU A 139 10.75 -13.48 -16.50
N THR A 140 10.67 -12.49 -17.38
CA THR A 140 11.07 -12.64 -18.79
C THR A 140 12.56 -12.40 -19.03
N THR A 141 13.22 -11.61 -18.18
CA THR A 141 14.63 -11.17 -18.39
C THR A 141 15.66 -12.29 -18.27
N VAL A 142 15.63 -13.07 -17.19
CA VAL A 142 16.63 -14.12 -16.90
C VAL A 142 15.94 -15.33 -16.27
N PRO A 143 16.23 -16.58 -16.69
CA PRO A 143 15.69 -17.76 -16.01
C PRO A 143 16.15 -17.81 -14.55
N ILE A 144 15.24 -18.19 -13.65
CA ILE A 144 15.55 -18.28 -12.21
C ILE A 144 16.51 -19.46 -12.02
N LYS A 145 17.70 -19.19 -11.48
CA LYS A 145 18.62 -20.24 -11.06
C LYS A 145 18.27 -20.62 -9.62
N ILE A 146 17.54 -21.72 -9.47
CA ILE A 146 17.28 -22.34 -8.17
C ILE A 146 18.33 -23.44 -8.01
N GLY A 147 19.45 -23.13 -7.35
CA GLY A 147 20.46 -24.09 -6.89
C GLY A 147 20.93 -25.10 -7.92
#